data_AF-A0A2V8QRX1-F1
#
_entry.id   AF-A0A2V8QRX1-F1
#
_cell.length_a   1.000
_cell.length_b   1.000
_cell.length_c   1.000
_cell.angle_alpha   90.00
_cell.angle_beta   90.00
_cell.angle_gamma   90.00
#
_symmetry.space_group_name_H-M   'P 1'
#
loop_
_entity.id
_entity.type
_entity.pdbx_description
1 polymer ?
#
loop_
_entity_poly.entity_id
_entity_poly.type
_entity_poly.pdbx_seq_one_letter_code
_entity_poly.pdbx_strand_id
1 'polypeptide(L)'
;MNINRLGSNCVRTIGLLVAIGLLSITAIVGQEPARPDPADKSASQKTEASPRNEKNTPKPPFTLSVKTKPILNLSLKAEKARLSEVAEEMAKRLKVQVFVGTSLKDELVSIEFSELTLEPAMQLMAPAVYIDYEIDSGSGMPKPLGIFFYGENQGEPPLTAVIPGSTQSLLIEGDTEDGVEPQNDDQKKKQEEQPLRVHFEDNNISVKAKKQPLPLILLKIGEELGIPVDIQYDTKETVDTEITKLSVEDAVRKLSPNVRLFLRADLTHAERRVLRLVLTDPTKSAQQGL
;
A
#
# COMPACT_ATOMS: atom_id res chain seq x y z
N MET A 1 36.56 26.59 44.34
CA MET A 1 36.16 25.82 45.54
C MET A 1 34.76 26.24 45.95
N ASN A 2 33.76 25.47 45.58
CA ASN A 2 32.50 25.36 46.33
C ASN A 2 31.79 24.08 45.90
N ILE A 3 31.26 23.38 46.89
CA ILE A 3 30.93 21.95 46.92
C ILE A 3 29.40 21.81 47.06
N ASN A 4 28.86 20.68 46.59
CA ASN A 4 27.51 20.13 46.89
C ASN A 4 26.37 20.72 46.03
N ARG A 5 25.47 19.94 45.42
CA ARG A 5 24.71 18.81 45.97
C ARG A 5 24.23 17.83 44.89
N LEU A 6 24.32 16.53 45.20
CA LEU A 6 23.59 15.42 44.58
C LEU A 6 22.06 15.59 44.76
N GLY A 7 21.30 15.19 43.75
CA GLY A 7 19.86 14.94 43.82
C GLY A 7 19.52 13.59 43.18
N SER A 8 19.35 12.58 44.04
CA SER A 8 18.95 11.21 43.71
C SER A 8 17.47 11.07 43.34
N ASN A 9 17.22 10.13 42.42
CA ASN A 9 16.18 9.11 42.38
C ASN A 9 14.71 9.46 42.69
N CYS A 10 13.82 9.22 41.71
CA CYS A 10 12.48 8.71 42.00
C CYS A 10 12.09 7.65 40.97
N VAL A 11 12.39 6.40 41.30
CA VAL A 11 11.87 5.19 40.64
C VAL A 11 10.42 5.03 41.07
N ARG A 12 9.48 4.99 40.11
CA ARG A 12 8.10 4.56 40.37
C ARG A 12 7.84 3.25 39.64
N THR A 13 8.13 2.17 40.34
CA THR A 13 7.65 0.82 40.08
C THR A 13 6.16 0.77 40.43
N ILE A 14 5.30 0.52 39.46
CA ILE A 14 3.92 0.10 39.69
C ILE A 14 3.82 -1.31 39.13
N GLY A 15 3.85 -2.30 40.02
CA GLY A 15 3.30 -3.62 39.75
C GLY A 15 2.01 -3.77 40.54
N LEU A 16 0.96 -4.33 39.95
CA LEU A 16 -0.02 -5.11 40.72
C LEU A 16 -1.01 -5.91 39.86
N LEU A 17 -1.12 -7.18 40.24
CA LEU A 17 -2.29 -8.08 40.26
C LEU A 17 -2.85 -8.69 38.98
N VAL A 18 -2.31 -9.89 38.73
CA VAL A 18 -2.99 -11.10 38.27
C VAL A 18 -4.29 -11.35 39.06
N ALA A 19 -5.41 -11.52 38.36
CA ALA A 19 -6.62 -12.17 38.88
C ALA A 19 -7.00 -13.33 37.97
N ILE A 20 -6.69 -14.54 38.44
CA ILE A 20 -7.09 -15.83 37.87
C ILE A 20 -8.56 -16.04 38.19
N GLY A 21 -9.40 -16.07 37.16
CA GLY A 21 -10.80 -16.48 37.25
C GLY A 21 -11.00 -17.82 36.55
N LEU A 22 -10.79 -18.93 37.30
CA LEU A 22 -11.34 -20.24 36.96
C LEU A 22 -12.86 -20.20 37.20
N LEU A 23 -13.66 -20.53 36.18
CA LEU A 23 -14.99 -21.08 36.39
C LEU A 23 -15.30 -22.12 35.30
N SER A 24 -15.22 -23.36 35.73
CA SER A 24 -15.69 -24.58 35.10
C SER A 24 -17.24 -24.58 34.98
N ILE A 25 -17.80 -25.34 34.03
CA ILE A 25 -18.85 -26.39 34.22
C ILE A 25 -19.69 -26.66 32.93
N THR A 26 -19.59 -27.92 32.48
CA THR A 26 -20.56 -28.85 31.84
C THR A 26 -21.25 -28.58 30.50
N ALA A 27 -20.81 -29.30 29.46
CA ALA A 27 -21.34 -30.60 28.99
C ALA A 27 -22.86 -30.83 28.70
N ILE A 28 -23.10 -31.32 27.46
CA ILE A 28 -24.04 -32.38 27.01
C ILE A 28 -25.29 -31.97 26.21
N VAL A 29 -25.58 -32.87 25.23
CA VAL A 29 -26.76 -33.09 24.35
C VAL A 29 -26.59 -32.43 22.97
N GLY A 30 -26.39 -33.13 21.84
CA GLY A 30 -26.74 -34.50 21.48
C GLY A 30 -27.95 -34.50 20.54
N GLN A 31 -27.73 -34.37 19.23
CA GLN A 31 -28.72 -34.74 18.21
C GLN A 31 -28.03 -35.09 16.88
N GLU A 32 -28.06 -36.37 16.57
CA GLU A 32 -27.81 -37.01 15.27
C GLU A 32 -28.99 -37.98 15.05
N PRO A 33 -29.26 -38.52 13.86
CA PRO A 33 -29.53 -37.92 12.56
C PRO A 33 -31.00 -38.18 12.12
N ALA A 34 -31.47 -37.54 11.05
CA ALA A 34 -32.64 -38.03 10.30
C ALA A 34 -32.39 -37.97 8.79
N ARG A 35 -32.15 -39.16 8.22
CA ARG A 35 -32.48 -39.59 6.84
C ARG A 35 -33.20 -40.94 7.01
N PRO A 36 -34.21 -41.30 6.20
CA PRO A 36 -34.00 -41.58 4.77
C PRO A 36 -35.17 -41.27 3.79
N ASP A 37 -34.80 -40.99 2.52
CA ASP A 37 -35.29 -41.47 1.19
C ASP A 37 -36.79 -41.76 0.90
N PRO A 38 -37.22 -42.04 -0.37
CA PRO A 38 -36.90 -41.47 -1.70
C PRO A 38 -38.19 -41.23 -2.57
N ALA A 39 -38.00 -40.89 -3.86
CA ALA A 39 -38.97 -40.81 -4.97
C ALA A 39 -39.84 -39.52 -5.02
N ASP A 40 -40.07 -38.85 -6.15
CA ASP A 40 -40.41 -39.43 -7.45
C ASP A 40 -40.10 -38.50 -8.65
N LYS A 41 -40.06 -39.13 -9.81
CA LYS A 41 -39.78 -38.59 -11.15
C LYS A 41 -40.83 -37.58 -11.61
N SER A 42 -40.40 -36.55 -12.34
CA SER A 42 -41.18 -36.04 -13.48
C SER A 42 -40.27 -35.35 -14.49
N ALA A 43 -40.30 -35.93 -15.68
CA ALA A 43 -39.61 -35.49 -16.86
C ALA A 43 -40.24 -34.21 -17.43
N SER A 44 -39.41 -33.32 -17.95
CA SER A 44 -39.74 -32.52 -19.13
C SER A 44 -38.45 -32.18 -19.86
N GLN A 45 -38.15 -33.03 -20.85
CA GLN A 45 -37.32 -32.68 -21.99
C GLN A 45 -38.01 -31.55 -22.75
N LYS A 46 -37.33 -30.41 -22.90
CA LYS A 46 -37.53 -29.54 -24.06
C LYS A 46 -36.17 -29.20 -24.65
N THR A 47 -35.90 -29.88 -25.74
CA THR A 47 -34.81 -29.67 -26.68
C THR A 47 -34.97 -28.29 -27.31
N GLU A 48 -33.98 -27.41 -27.18
CA GLU A 48 -33.81 -26.33 -28.15
C GLU A 48 -32.35 -25.84 -28.19
N ALA A 49 -31.76 -26.02 -29.36
CA ALA A 49 -30.65 -25.29 -29.97
C ALA A 49 -29.32 -25.16 -29.20
N SER A 50 -28.42 -26.08 -29.56
CA SER A 50 -26.97 -25.92 -29.43
C SER A 50 -26.47 -24.86 -30.43
N PRO A 51 -25.65 -23.88 -30.00
CA PRO A 51 -24.67 -23.26 -30.88
C PRO A 51 -23.26 -23.74 -30.49
N ARG A 52 -22.57 -24.22 -31.53
CA ARG A 52 -21.12 -24.14 -31.75
C ARG A 52 -20.20 -24.52 -30.58
N ASN A 53 -19.72 -25.76 -30.69
CA ASN A 53 -18.30 -26.17 -30.69
C ASN A 53 -17.27 -25.02 -30.50
N GLU A 54 -17.21 -24.45 -29.30
CA GLU A 54 -16.02 -23.77 -28.80
C GLU A 54 -15.09 -24.84 -28.24
N LYS A 55 -13.81 -24.73 -28.57
CA LYS A 55 -12.73 -25.58 -28.04
C LYS A 55 -12.98 -25.85 -26.56
N ASN A 56 -13.01 -27.12 -26.18
CA ASN A 56 -13.05 -27.60 -24.80
C ASN A 56 -11.79 -27.13 -24.05
N THR A 57 -11.73 -25.84 -23.73
CA THR A 57 -10.85 -25.34 -22.69
C THR A 57 -11.41 -25.87 -21.38
N PRO A 58 -10.65 -26.70 -20.63
CA PRO A 58 -11.12 -27.22 -19.36
C PRO A 58 -11.57 -26.06 -18.49
N LYS A 59 -12.81 -26.14 -17.99
CA LYS A 59 -13.39 -25.12 -17.13
C LYS A 59 -12.48 -24.98 -15.90
N PRO A 60 -11.98 -23.77 -15.59
CA PRO A 60 -11.11 -23.58 -14.44
C PRO A 60 -11.79 -24.04 -13.15
N PRO A 61 -11.04 -24.54 -12.15
CA PRO A 61 -11.57 -24.94 -10.84
C PRO A 61 -12.01 -23.72 -9.98
N PHE A 62 -12.19 -22.56 -10.60
CA PHE A 62 -12.57 -21.33 -9.93
C PHE A 62 -13.42 -20.43 -10.84
N THR A 63 -14.18 -19.55 -10.22
CA THR A 63 -14.92 -18.46 -10.87
C THR A 63 -14.50 -17.16 -10.23
N LEU A 64 -13.93 -16.24 -11.03
CA LEU A 64 -13.58 -14.90 -10.61
C LEU A 64 -14.51 -13.90 -11.30
N SER A 65 -15.02 -12.91 -10.56
CA SER A 65 -15.80 -11.79 -11.08
C SER A 65 -15.21 -10.48 -10.57
N VAL A 66 -15.06 -9.51 -11.47
CA VAL A 66 -14.49 -8.19 -11.18
C VAL A 66 -15.47 -7.15 -11.68
N LYS A 67 -16.08 -6.40 -10.76
CA LYS A 67 -16.94 -5.26 -11.06
C LYS A 67 -16.11 -4.00 -10.82
N THR A 68 -15.89 -3.19 -11.85
CA THR A 68 -15.03 -1.99 -11.75
C THR A 68 -15.82 -0.69 -11.52
N LYS A 69 -17.16 -0.72 -11.65
CA LYS A 69 -18.03 0.46 -11.48
C LYS A 69 -19.28 0.09 -10.67
N PRO A 70 -19.74 0.93 -9.72
CA PRO A 70 -19.15 2.22 -9.31
C PRO A 70 -17.91 2.10 -8.41
N ILE A 71 -17.74 0.95 -7.74
CA ILE A 71 -16.62 0.64 -6.84
C ILE A 71 -15.99 -0.66 -7.34
N LEU A 72 -14.66 -0.78 -7.21
CA LEU A 72 -13.95 -2.01 -7.54
C LEU A 72 -14.29 -3.11 -6.53
N ASN A 73 -15.13 -4.06 -6.95
CA ASN A 73 -15.55 -5.21 -6.16
C ASN A 73 -15.13 -6.53 -6.82
N LEU A 74 -14.67 -7.46 -6.01
CA LEU A 74 -14.15 -8.76 -6.38
C LEU A 74 -15.02 -9.86 -5.79
N SER A 75 -15.25 -10.92 -6.55
CA SER A 75 -15.89 -12.14 -6.07
C SER A 75 -15.11 -13.32 -6.60
N LEU A 76 -14.70 -14.22 -5.71
CA LEU A 76 -13.94 -15.41 -6.05
C LEU A 76 -14.63 -16.61 -5.41
N LYS A 77 -14.86 -17.64 -6.20
CA LYS A 77 -15.23 -18.97 -5.73
C LYS A 77 -14.22 -19.95 -6.30
N ALA A 78 -13.28 -20.41 -5.49
CA ALA A 78 -12.23 -21.34 -5.87
C ALA A 78 -12.34 -22.62 -5.04
N GLU A 79 -12.26 -23.78 -5.68
CA GLU A 79 -12.25 -25.07 -5.01
C GLU A 79 -10.99 -25.85 -5.44
N LYS A 80 -10.00 -25.94 -4.54
CA LYS A 80 -8.70 -26.57 -4.82
C LYS A 80 -8.04 -26.05 -6.11
N ALA A 81 -8.14 -24.73 -6.33
CA ALA A 81 -7.50 -24.08 -7.47
C ALA A 81 -6.06 -23.70 -7.12
N ARG A 82 -5.15 -23.72 -8.10
CA ARG A 82 -3.78 -23.22 -7.88
C ARG A 82 -3.81 -21.70 -7.75
N LEU A 83 -3.15 -21.15 -6.73
CA LEU A 83 -3.12 -19.70 -6.52
C LEU A 83 -2.50 -18.96 -7.71
N SER A 84 -1.50 -19.54 -8.36
CA SER A 84 -0.90 -19.01 -9.59
C SER A 84 -1.92 -18.81 -10.72
N GLU A 85 -2.80 -19.78 -10.96
CA GLU A 85 -3.85 -19.68 -11.99
C GLU A 85 -4.89 -18.61 -11.65
N VAL A 86 -5.28 -18.52 -10.37
CA VAL A 86 -6.21 -17.49 -9.90
C VAL A 86 -5.60 -16.10 -10.05
N ALA A 87 -4.32 -15.94 -9.69
CA ALA A 87 -3.57 -14.69 -9.80
C ALA A 87 -3.42 -14.24 -11.26
N GLU A 88 -3.15 -15.15 -12.20
CA GLU A 88 -3.08 -14.84 -13.63
C GLU A 88 -4.42 -14.36 -14.20
N GLU A 89 -5.52 -15.02 -13.85
CA GLU A 89 -6.86 -14.59 -14.27
C GLU A 89 -7.24 -13.24 -13.64
N MET A 90 -6.84 -13.02 -12.39
CA MET A 90 -7.00 -11.73 -11.71
C MET A 90 -6.20 -10.62 -12.40
N ALA A 91 -4.94 -10.87 -12.78
CA ALA A 91 -4.12 -9.92 -13.50
C ALA A 91 -4.77 -9.50 -14.81
N LYS A 92 -5.34 -10.46 -15.57
CA LYS A 92 -6.05 -10.19 -16.83
C LYS A 92 -7.29 -9.32 -16.62
N ARG A 93 -8.08 -9.60 -15.58
CA ARG A 93 -9.33 -8.87 -15.33
C ARG A 93 -9.13 -7.49 -14.73
N LEU A 94 -8.16 -7.35 -13.83
CA LEU A 94 -7.79 -6.06 -13.23
C LEU A 94 -6.94 -5.20 -14.17
N LYS A 95 -6.27 -5.81 -15.16
CA LYS A 95 -5.22 -5.16 -15.98
C LYS A 95 -4.07 -4.62 -15.12
N VAL A 96 -3.73 -5.39 -14.08
CA VAL A 96 -2.70 -5.08 -13.08
C VAL A 96 -1.75 -6.28 -13.01
N GLN A 97 -0.46 -6.05 -12.80
CA GLN A 97 0.49 -7.15 -12.66
C GLN A 97 0.29 -7.85 -11.32
N VAL A 98 0.16 -9.17 -11.32
CA VAL A 98 0.02 -9.95 -10.09
C VAL A 98 1.20 -10.92 -10.00
N PHE A 99 1.96 -10.83 -8.91
CA PHE A 99 3.13 -11.65 -8.64
C PHE A 99 2.82 -12.62 -7.52
N VAL A 100 3.12 -13.90 -7.76
CA VAL A 100 2.99 -14.95 -6.74
C VAL A 100 4.39 -15.42 -6.36
N GLY A 101 4.69 -15.29 -5.07
CA GLY A 101 5.93 -15.76 -4.46
C GLY A 101 6.10 -17.26 -4.64
N THR A 102 7.34 -17.71 -4.78
CA THR A 102 7.66 -19.10 -5.14
C THR A 102 7.05 -20.16 -4.22
N SER A 103 6.89 -19.87 -2.92
CA SER A 103 6.27 -20.79 -1.96
C SER A 103 4.79 -21.01 -2.21
N LEU A 104 4.07 -20.04 -2.78
CA LEU A 104 2.62 -20.09 -2.97
C LEU A 104 2.21 -20.50 -4.39
N LYS A 105 3.16 -20.64 -5.33
CA LYS A 105 2.85 -20.89 -6.75
C LYS A 105 2.06 -22.19 -6.97
N ASP A 106 2.42 -23.23 -6.24
CA ASP A 106 1.82 -24.56 -6.33
C ASP A 106 0.77 -24.81 -5.23
N GLU A 107 0.47 -23.79 -4.41
CA GLU A 107 -0.49 -23.92 -3.33
C GLU A 107 -1.92 -23.99 -3.86
N LEU A 108 -2.69 -24.95 -3.34
CA LEU A 108 -4.09 -25.14 -3.67
C LEU A 108 -4.96 -24.39 -2.67
N VAL A 109 -5.70 -23.40 -3.16
CA VAL A 109 -6.60 -22.58 -2.35
C VAL A 109 -8.05 -23.00 -2.55
N SER A 110 -8.81 -23.00 -1.45
CA SER A 110 -10.26 -23.22 -1.45
C SER A 110 -10.92 -22.07 -0.70
N ILE A 111 -11.20 -21.00 -1.43
CA ILE A 111 -11.64 -19.72 -0.86
C ILE A 111 -12.91 -19.29 -1.59
N GLU A 112 -13.88 -18.80 -0.82
CA GLU A 112 -15.11 -18.21 -1.35
C GLU A 112 -15.35 -16.86 -0.67
N PHE A 113 -15.41 -15.81 -1.49
CA PHE A 113 -15.85 -14.49 -1.06
C PHE A 113 -16.63 -13.80 -2.19
N SER A 114 -17.53 -12.91 -1.80
CA SER A 114 -18.38 -12.15 -2.73
C SER A 114 -18.37 -10.67 -2.38
N GLU A 115 -18.31 -9.85 -3.43
CA GLU A 115 -18.41 -8.38 -3.37
C GLU A 115 -17.46 -7.70 -2.37
N LEU A 116 -16.22 -8.20 -2.26
CA LEU A 116 -15.19 -7.57 -1.43
C LEU A 116 -14.42 -6.50 -2.22
N THR A 117 -13.98 -5.46 -1.53
CA THR A 117 -13.02 -4.48 -2.09
C THR A 117 -11.65 -5.14 -2.26
N LEU A 118 -10.75 -4.47 -3.02
CA LEU A 118 -9.45 -5.03 -3.39
C LEU A 118 -8.64 -5.55 -2.20
N GLU A 119 -8.33 -4.69 -1.23
CA GLU A 119 -7.46 -5.02 -0.09
C GLU A 119 -7.94 -6.21 0.75
N PRO A 120 -9.18 -6.25 1.28
CA PRO A 120 -9.65 -7.39 2.05
C PRO A 120 -9.77 -8.66 1.22
N ALA A 121 -10.10 -8.56 -0.07
CA ALA A 121 -10.07 -9.72 -0.96
C ALA A 121 -8.66 -10.30 -1.10
N MET A 122 -7.63 -9.46 -1.21
CA MET A 122 -6.25 -9.92 -1.33
C MET A 122 -5.75 -10.54 -0.03
N GLN A 123 -6.08 -9.95 1.14
CA GLN A 123 -5.71 -10.47 2.46
C GLN A 123 -6.25 -11.89 2.72
N LEU A 124 -7.39 -12.27 2.10
CA LEU A 124 -7.92 -13.63 2.21
C LEU A 124 -7.16 -14.64 1.33
N MET A 125 -6.40 -14.19 0.34
CA MET A 125 -5.75 -15.06 -0.64
C MET A 125 -4.33 -15.48 -0.26
N ALA A 126 -3.62 -14.68 0.55
CA ALA A 126 -2.26 -14.97 0.96
C ALA A 126 -1.97 -14.36 2.34
N PRO A 127 -1.03 -14.94 3.12
CA PRO A 127 -0.68 -14.42 4.44
C PRO A 127 0.04 -13.07 4.39
N ALA A 128 0.92 -12.86 3.39
CA ALA A 128 1.60 -11.59 3.17
C ALA A 128 1.18 -11.00 1.82
N VAL A 129 0.65 -9.77 1.86
CA VAL A 129 0.16 -9.07 0.67
C VAL A 129 0.72 -7.67 0.61
N TYR A 130 1.31 -7.36 -0.54
CA TYR A 130 1.76 -6.01 -0.87
C TYR A 130 1.03 -5.51 -2.10
N ILE A 131 0.65 -4.23 -2.11
CA ILE A 131 0.04 -3.58 -3.27
C ILE A 131 0.79 -2.30 -3.57
N ASP A 132 1.32 -2.19 -4.78
CA ASP A 132 1.90 -0.95 -5.29
C ASP A 132 0.79 -0.12 -5.91
N TYR A 133 0.65 1.12 -5.45
CA TYR A 133 -0.32 2.09 -5.93
C TYR A 133 0.36 3.29 -6.59
N GLU A 134 -0.28 3.83 -7.61
CA GLU A 134 -0.06 5.17 -8.15
C GLU A 134 -1.16 6.09 -7.62
N ILE A 135 -0.78 7.13 -6.91
CA ILE A 135 -1.67 8.23 -6.56
C ILE A 135 -1.36 9.39 -7.50
N ASP A 136 -2.32 9.69 -8.36
CA ASP A 136 -2.38 10.96 -9.07
C ASP A 136 -3.01 12.01 -8.15
N SER A 137 -2.24 13.05 -7.83
CA SER A 137 -2.69 14.14 -6.96
C SER A 137 -3.93 14.86 -7.50
N GLY A 138 -4.21 14.77 -8.81
CA GLY A 138 -5.40 15.35 -9.43
C GLY A 138 -6.68 14.51 -9.30
N SER A 139 -6.61 13.18 -9.31
CA SER A 139 -7.79 12.30 -9.31
C SER A 139 -8.19 11.80 -7.91
N GLY A 140 -7.25 11.81 -6.96
CA GLY A 140 -7.47 11.45 -5.57
C GLY A 140 -7.72 9.95 -5.30
N MET A 141 -8.04 9.14 -6.32
CA MET A 141 -8.23 7.70 -6.20
C MET A 141 -6.92 6.95 -6.48
N PRO A 142 -6.42 6.12 -5.54
CA PRO A 142 -5.26 5.28 -5.78
C PRO A 142 -5.52 4.25 -6.88
N LYS A 143 -4.62 4.16 -7.86
CA LYS A 143 -4.65 3.18 -8.93
C LYS A 143 -3.69 2.04 -8.61
N PRO A 144 -4.15 0.78 -8.48
CA PRO A 144 -3.25 -0.34 -8.28
C PRO A 144 -2.40 -0.57 -9.53
N LEU A 145 -1.09 -0.78 -9.33
CA LEU A 145 -0.11 -1.05 -10.37
C LEU A 145 0.41 -2.48 -10.33
N GLY A 146 0.61 -3.00 -9.12
CA GLY A 146 1.07 -4.35 -8.90
C GLY A 146 0.56 -4.92 -7.58
N ILE A 147 0.27 -6.21 -7.58
CA ILE A 147 -0.17 -6.97 -6.41
C ILE A 147 0.80 -8.11 -6.20
N PHE A 148 1.25 -8.31 -4.96
CA PHE A 148 2.25 -9.31 -4.61
C PHE A 148 1.68 -10.23 -3.52
N PHE A 149 1.57 -11.52 -3.82
CA PHE A 149 1.19 -12.56 -2.87
C PHE A 149 2.44 -13.31 -2.43
N TYR A 150 2.80 -13.18 -1.15
CA TYR A 150 4.02 -13.74 -0.58
C TYR A 150 3.66 -14.64 0.61
N GLY A 151 4.50 -15.66 0.84
CA GLY A 151 4.40 -16.48 2.05
C GLY A 151 4.94 -15.73 3.28
N GLU A 152 4.57 -16.17 4.49
CA GLU A 152 4.99 -15.54 5.76
C GLU A 152 6.51 -15.35 5.91
N ASN A 153 7.29 -16.27 5.33
CA ASN A 153 8.75 -16.30 5.44
C ASN A 153 9.46 -15.70 4.22
N GLN A 154 8.73 -15.13 3.27
CA GLN A 154 9.33 -14.46 2.12
C GLN A 154 9.49 -12.97 2.45
N GLY A 155 10.71 -12.44 2.28
CA GLY A 155 10.97 -11.01 2.49
C GLY A 155 10.16 -10.13 1.56
N GLU A 156 10.09 -8.83 1.89
CA GLU A 156 9.34 -7.85 1.11
C GLU A 156 9.73 -7.86 -0.39
N PRO A 157 8.77 -7.59 -1.30
CA PRO A 157 9.07 -7.49 -2.72
C PRO A 157 10.13 -6.41 -3.00
N PRO A 158 10.91 -6.53 -4.09
CA PRO A 158 11.82 -5.47 -4.50
C PRO A 158 11.09 -4.13 -4.74
N LEU A 159 11.69 -3.00 -4.34
CA LEU A 159 11.09 -1.66 -4.50
C LEU A 159 10.84 -1.29 -5.97
N THR A 160 11.58 -1.89 -6.90
CA THR A 160 11.53 -1.61 -8.36
C THR A 160 10.80 -2.69 -9.16
N ALA A 161 10.07 -3.59 -8.50
CA ALA A 161 9.47 -4.76 -9.17
C ALA A 161 8.45 -4.40 -10.26
N VAL A 162 7.61 -3.39 -10.01
CA VAL A 162 6.58 -2.92 -10.97
C VAL A 162 6.96 -1.61 -11.61
N ILE A 163 7.65 -0.74 -10.87
CA ILE A 163 7.98 0.62 -11.27
C ILE A 163 9.47 0.67 -11.58
N PRO A 164 9.89 0.70 -12.86
CA PRO A 164 11.28 0.93 -13.20
C PRO A 164 11.67 2.35 -12.77
N GLY A 165 12.49 2.44 -11.73
CA GLY A 165 13.13 3.67 -11.30
C GLY A 165 14.36 3.95 -12.17
N SER A 166 14.43 5.16 -12.74
CA SER A 166 15.72 5.73 -13.12
C SER A 166 16.30 6.34 -11.85
N THR A 167 17.38 5.78 -11.32
CA THR A 167 18.17 6.40 -10.24
C THR A 167 18.94 7.59 -10.81
N GLN A 168 18.23 8.65 -11.19
CA GLN A 168 18.81 9.89 -11.70
C GLN A 168 18.58 11.00 -10.68
N SER A 169 19.32 10.93 -9.58
CA SER A 169 19.93 12.08 -8.91
C SER A 169 20.48 11.62 -7.56
N LEU A 170 21.71 11.10 -7.58
CA LEU A 170 22.59 11.37 -6.45
C LEU A 170 22.99 12.84 -6.62
N LEU A 171 22.24 13.76 -6.03
CA LEU A 171 22.83 15.05 -5.68
C LEU A 171 23.78 14.75 -4.52
N ILE A 172 25.04 14.50 -4.83
CA ILE A 172 26.09 14.57 -3.81
C ILE A 172 26.27 16.06 -3.55
N GLU A 173 25.49 16.60 -2.63
CA GLU A 173 25.87 17.87 -2.00
C GLU A 173 27.20 17.60 -1.29
N GLY A 174 28.28 18.08 -1.90
CA GLY A 174 29.61 18.02 -1.31
C GLY A 174 29.65 18.95 -0.11
N ASP A 175 29.27 18.43 1.05
CA ASP A 175 29.41 19.12 2.32
C ASP A 175 30.85 18.95 2.82
N THR A 176 31.75 19.80 2.31
CA THR A 176 33.17 19.79 2.68
C THR A 176 33.50 20.61 3.92
N GLU A 177 32.53 21.18 4.66
CA GLU A 177 32.87 21.97 5.85
C GLU A 177 31.64 22.34 6.70
N ASP A 178 31.22 21.53 7.70
CA ASP A 178 30.75 22.07 8.99
C ASP A 178 30.37 20.98 10.01
N GLY A 179 31.36 20.62 10.84
CA GLY A 179 31.19 19.80 12.04
C GLY A 179 31.10 20.65 13.31
N VAL A 180 30.27 21.70 13.35
CA VAL A 180 30.07 22.52 14.55
C VAL A 180 28.60 22.61 14.93
N GLU A 181 28.24 21.95 16.03
CA GLU A 181 26.94 22.13 16.69
C GLU A 181 26.71 23.62 17.01
N PRO A 182 25.58 24.22 16.58
CA PRO A 182 25.33 25.62 16.83
C PRO A 182 24.95 25.87 18.30
N GLN A 183 25.90 26.36 19.10
CA GLN A 183 25.70 26.75 20.50
C GLN A 183 25.07 28.16 20.69
N ASN A 184 24.74 28.90 19.62
CA ASN A 184 24.27 30.29 19.72
C ASN A 184 22.89 30.56 19.10
N ASP A 185 22.07 31.37 19.79
CA ASP A 185 20.71 31.79 19.39
C ASP A 185 20.62 32.45 18.00
N ASP A 186 21.73 33.01 17.50
CA ASP A 186 21.80 33.62 16.17
C ASP A 186 21.86 32.60 15.01
N GLN A 187 22.36 31.38 15.24
CA GLN A 187 22.32 30.30 14.24
C GLN A 187 20.93 29.67 14.15
N LYS A 188 20.16 29.66 15.25
CA LYS A 188 18.73 29.30 15.25
C LYS A 188 17.90 30.24 14.36
N LYS A 189 18.14 31.55 14.45
CA LYS A 189 17.49 32.55 13.59
C LYS A 189 17.86 32.41 12.11
N LYS A 190 19.14 32.15 11.80
CA LYS A 190 19.57 31.88 10.41
C LYS A 190 18.97 30.59 9.84
N GLN A 191 18.83 29.55 10.65
CA GLN A 191 18.09 28.38 10.22
C GLN A 191 16.61 28.75 9.97
N GLU A 192 15.96 29.54 10.83
CA GLU A 192 14.54 29.98 10.66
C GLU A 192 14.33 30.82 9.39
N GLU A 193 15.37 31.48 8.91
CA GLU A 193 15.39 32.21 7.64
C GLU A 193 15.58 31.32 6.41
N GLN A 194 15.87 30.02 6.56
CA GLN A 194 15.99 29.13 5.41
C GLN A 194 14.67 29.12 4.63
N PRO A 195 14.72 29.36 3.31
CA PRO A 195 13.51 29.53 2.51
C PRO A 195 12.84 28.18 2.19
N LEU A 196 13.52 27.06 2.41
CA LEU A 196 12.99 25.70 2.29
C LEU A 196 13.40 24.88 3.51
N ARG A 197 12.43 24.26 4.17
CA ARG A 197 12.63 23.27 5.24
C ARG A 197 11.67 22.13 5.03
N VAL A 198 12.19 20.91 5.14
CA VAL A 198 11.41 19.67 5.11
C VAL A 198 11.84 18.86 6.32
N HIS A 199 10.87 18.30 7.04
CA HIS A 199 11.11 17.43 8.20
C HIS A 199 10.14 16.26 8.14
N PHE A 200 10.64 15.05 8.34
CA PHE A 200 9.83 13.84 8.36
C PHE A 200 9.96 13.12 9.72
N GLU A 201 8.82 12.97 10.40
CA GLU A 201 8.78 12.33 11.72
C GLU A 201 7.42 11.66 11.93
N ASP A 202 7.41 10.47 12.54
CA ASP A 202 6.20 9.69 12.82
C ASP A 202 5.28 9.50 11.60
N ASN A 203 5.87 9.25 10.42
CA ASN A 203 5.16 9.13 9.14
C ASN A 203 4.40 10.39 8.70
N ASN A 204 4.74 11.55 9.28
CA ASN A 204 4.21 12.86 8.92
C ASN A 204 5.31 13.76 8.38
N ILE A 205 4.97 14.54 7.36
CA ILE A 205 5.87 15.52 6.74
C ILE A 205 5.42 16.94 7.07
N SER A 206 6.41 17.78 7.38
CA SER A 206 6.24 19.22 7.50
C SER A 206 7.10 19.90 6.44
N VAL A 207 6.51 20.78 5.64
CA VAL A 207 7.18 21.48 4.53
C VAL A 207 6.93 22.97 4.69
N LYS A 208 7.99 23.74 4.83
CA LYS A 208 7.95 25.20 4.82
C LYS A 208 8.74 25.70 3.63
N ALA A 209 8.07 26.25 2.64
CA ALA A 209 8.67 26.74 1.42
C ALA A 209 8.19 28.17 1.14
N LYS A 210 9.12 29.11 0.97
CA LYS A 210 8.82 30.51 0.61
C LYS A 210 9.29 30.78 -0.83
N LYS A 211 8.35 30.77 -1.77
CA LYS A 211 8.58 30.99 -3.21
C LYS A 211 9.71 30.13 -3.79
N GLN A 212 9.68 28.84 -3.50
CA GLN A 212 10.71 27.90 -3.96
C GLN A 212 10.25 27.15 -5.22
N PRO A 213 11.16 26.81 -6.16
CA PRO A 213 10.80 25.98 -7.30
C PRO A 213 10.25 24.62 -6.85
N LEU A 214 9.12 24.19 -7.43
CA LEU A 214 8.51 22.88 -7.11
C LEU A 214 9.50 21.70 -7.26
N PRO A 215 10.33 21.61 -8.33
CA PRO A 215 11.39 20.60 -8.45
C PRO A 215 12.28 20.50 -7.22
N LEU A 216 12.72 21.65 -6.67
CA LEU A 216 13.61 21.71 -5.52
C LEU A 216 12.94 21.21 -4.24
N ILE A 217 11.67 21.56 -4.05
CA ILE A 217 10.88 21.08 -2.90
C ILE A 217 10.75 19.56 -2.96
N LEU A 218 10.41 19.00 -4.13
CA LEU A 218 10.25 17.55 -4.30
C LEU A 218 11.56 16.81 -4.08
N LEU A 219 12.70 17.34 -4.57
CA LEU A 219 14.02 16.77 -4.32
C LEU A 219 14.34 16.72 -2.82
N LYS A 220 14.09 17.80 -2.07
CA LYS A 220 14.32 17.82 -0.62
C LYS A 220 13.40 16.86 0.14
N ILE A 221 12.15 16.71 -0.30
CA ILE A 221 11.23 15.70 0.23
C ILE A 221 11.75 14.28 -0.05
N GLY A 222 12.24 14.04 -1.27
CA GLY A 222 12.81 12.74 -1.64
C GLY A 222 14.03 12.37 -0.81
N GLU A 223 14.91 13.34 -0.57
CA GLU A 223 16.09 13.19 0.29
C GLU A 223 15.71 12.82 1.72
N GLU A 224 14.80 13.58 2.32
CA GLU A 224 14.33 13.35 3.70
C GLU A 224 13.64 11.98 3.86
N LEU A 225 12.90 11.54 2.84
CA LEU A 225 12.23 10.23 2.81
C LEU A 225 13.14 9.09 2.36
N GLY A 226 14.34 9.38 1.85
CA GLY A 226 15.25 8.38 1.26
C GLY A 226 14.70 7.72 -0.02
N ILE A 227 13.87 8.42 -0.80
CA ILE A 227 13.22 7.89 -2.01
C ILE A 227 13.70 8.62 -3.28
N PRO A 228 13.70 7.94 -4.44
CA PRO A 228 13.97 8.59 -5.72
C PRO A 228 12.87 9.59 -6.11
N VAL A 229 13.30 10.68 -6.73
CA VAL A 229 12.44 11.70 -7.33
C VAL A 229 12.79 11.81 -8.82
N ASP A 230 11.78 11.73 -9.67
CA ASP A 230 11.94 11.87 -11.11
C ASP A 230 11.22 13.13 -11.62
N ILE A 231 11.94 13.96 -12.36
CA ILE A 231 11.48 15.25 -12.86
C ILE A 231 11.38 15.15 -14.38
N GLN A 232 10.19 14.81 -14.87
CA GLN A 232 9.99 14.54 -16.30
C GLN A 232 9.69 15.82 -17.11
N TYR A 233 9.40 16.92 -16.43
CA TYR A 233 9.04 18.20 -17.02
C TYR A 233 9.70 19.33 -16.23
N ASP A 234 10.35 20.25 -16.95
CA ASP A 234 10.94 21.46 -16.38
C ASP A 234 9.85 22.52 -16.17
N THR A 235 9.48 22.76 -14.92
CA THR A 235 8.48 23.75 -14.54
C THR A 235 9.12 24.95 -13.86
N LYS A 236 8.65 26.15 -14.20
CA LYS A 236 9.00 27.40 -13.51
C LYS A 236 8.05 27.73 -12.36
N GLU A 237 7.20 26.78 -11.98
CA GLU A 237 6.25 26.92 -10.89
C GLU A 237 6.99 27.10 -9.55
N THR A 238 6.70 28.21 -8.89
CA THR A 238 7.17 28.49 -7.54
C THR A 238 6.05 28.25 -6.55
N VAL A 239 6.34 27.52 -5.47
CA VAL A 239 5.39 27.20 -4.41
C VAL A 239 5.74 28.02 -3.16
N ASP A 240 4.72 28.61 -2.56
CA ASP A 240 4.78 29.29 -1.27
C ASP A 240 3.76 28.61 -0.35
N THR A 241 4.24 27.73 0.53
CA THR A 241 3.39 26.86 1.35
C THR A 241 4.01 26.58 2.72
N GLU A 242 3.14 26.42 3.71
CA GLU A 242 3.49 25.96 5.05
C GLU A 242 2.57 24.80 5.40
N ILE A 243 3.12 23.60 5.33
CA ILE A 243 2.48 22.32 5.64
C ILE A 243 3.03 21.86 6.98
N THR A 244 2.15 21.59 7.93
CA THR A 244 2.52 21.14 9.28
C THR A 244 1.90 19.77 9.54
N LYS A 245 2.75 18.76 9.79
CA LYS A 245 2.38 17.40 10.21
C LYS A 245 1.23 16.78 9.38
N LEU A 246 1.40 16.72 8.06
CA LEU A 246 0.47 15.99 7.19
C LEU A 246 1.05 14.65 6.77
N SER A 247 0.18 13.73 6.35
CA SER A 247 0.61 12.53 5.64
C SER A 247 1.36 12.93 4.37
N VAL A 248 2.32 12.10 3.92
CA VAL A 248 3.05 12.37 2.67
C VAL A 248 2.08 12.47 1.48
N GLU A 249 1.03 11.66 1.47
CA GLU A 249 -0.03 11.68 0.46
C GLU A 249 -0.73 13.05 0.39
N ASP A 250 -1.16 13.58 1.54
CA ASP A 250 -1.87 14.86 1.61
C ASP A 250 -0.94 16.06 1.35
N ALA A 251 0.31 15.97 1.81
CA ALA A 251 1.30 17.01 1.57
C ALA A 251 1.60 17.14 0.08
N VAL A 252 1.84 16.02 -0.61
CA VAL A 252 2.11 16.01 -2.05
C VAL A 252 0.91 16.54 -2.85
N ARG A 253 -0.31 16.16 -2.48
CA ARG A 253 -1.54 16.69 -3.08
C ARG A 253 -1.67 18.21 -2.93
N LYS A 254 -1.26 18.76 -1.79
CA LYS A 254 -1.25 20.21 -1.55
C LYS A 254 -0.15 20.95 -2.30
N LEU A 255 0.96 20.29 -2.64
CA LEU A 255 2.07 20.91 -3.33
C LEU A 255 1.74 21.21 -4.79
N SER A 256 1.28 20.21 -5.54
CA SER A 256 0.87 20.40 -6.93
C SER A 256 0.06 19.20 -7.43
N PRO A 257 -0.98 19.41 -8.24
CA PRO A 257 -1.75 18.31 -8.84
C PRO A 257 -0.93 17.49 -9.85
N ASN A 258 0.22 17.98 -10.30
CA ASN A 258 1.04 17.35 -11.33
C ASN A 258 2.05 16.33 -10.77
N VAL A 259 2.04 16.12 -9.45
CA VAL A 259 2.92 15.18 -8.78
C VAL A 259 2.22 13.84 -8.62
N ARG A 260 2.91 12.79 -9.06
CA ARG A 260 2.50 11.41 -8.87
C ARG A 260 3.30 10.80 -7.74
N LEU A 261 2.59 10.16 -6.83
CA LEU A 261 3.14 9.46 -5.69
C LEU A 261 2.99 7.97 -5.92
N PHE A 262 4.09 7.24 -5.87
CA PHE A 262 4.08 5.78 -5.89
C PHE A 262 4.31 5.27 -4.48
N LEU A 263 3.43 4.39 -4.01
CA LEU A 263 3.48 3.85 -2.66
C LEU A 263 3.25 2.33 -2.68
N ARG A 264 3.75 1.67 -1.65
CA ARG A 264 3.47 0.28 -1.34
C ARG A 264 2.65 0.20 -0.06
N ALA A 265 1.50 -0.45 -0.13
CA ALA A 265 0.74 -0.84 1.03
C ALA A 265 1.15 -2.26 1.44
N ASP A 266 1.63 -2.42 2.67
CA ASP A 266 1.76 -3.70 3.35
C ASP A 266 0.45 -3.95 4.10
N LEU A 267 -0.36 -4.87 3.59
CA LEU A 267 -1.66 -5.16 4.17
C LEU A 267 -1.57 -6.04 5.42
N THR A 268 -0.43 -6.65 5.69
CA THR A 268 -0.21 -7.48 6.88
C THR A 268 0.09 -6.62 8.09
N HIS A 269 0.93 -5.59 7.91
CA HIS A 269 1.29 -4.65 8.99
C HIS A 269 0.46 -3.36 8.98
N ALA A 270 -0.44 -3.19 8.00
CA ALA A 270 -1.19 -1.96 7.75
C ALA A 270 -0.28 -0.73 7.57
N GLU A 271 0.91 -0.94 6.99
CA GLU A 271 1.89 0.10 6.74
C GLU A 271 1.82 0.59 5.29
N ARG A 272 2.12 1.87 5.07
CA ARG A 272 2.27 2.46 3.74
C ARG A 272 3.64 3.08 3.61
N ARG A 273 4.41 2.61 2.63
CA ARG A 273 5.76 3.10 2.35
C ARG A 273 5.78 3.81 1.01
N VAL A 274 6.34 5.01 0.97
CA VAL A 274 6.54 5.72 -0.27
C VAL A 274 7.69 5.08 -1.04
N LEU A 275 7.49 4.85 -2.34
CA LEU A 275 8.49 4.25 -3.22
C LEU A 275 9.19 5.30 -4.09
N ARG A 276 8.44 6.29 -4.59
CA ARG A 276 8.96 7.29 -5.56
C ARG A 276 8.03 8.48 -5.69
N LEU A 277 8.61 9.63 -5.99
CA LEU A 277 7.88 10.82 -6.47
C LEU A 277 8.19 11.07 -7.94
N VAL A 278 7.18 11.47 -8.71
CA VAL A 278 7.36 11.85 -10.11
C VAL A 278 6.64 13.15 -10.40
N LEU A 279 7.36 14.16 -10.87
CA LEU A 279 6.76 15.37 -11.43
C LEU A 279 6.44 15.14 -12.90
N THR A 280 5.16 15.16 -13.25
CA THR A 280 4.67 14.92 -14.61
C THR A 280 4.15 16.18 -15.29
N ASP A 281 4.14 16.17 -16.62
CA ASP A 281 3.60 17.27 -17.42
C ASP A 281 2.07 17.35 -17.25
N PRO A 282 1.49 18.52 -16.95
CA PRO A 282 0.03 18.71 -16.81
C PRO A 282 -0.76 18.21 -18.03
N THR A 283 -0.18 18.30 -19.23
CA THR A 283 -0.85 17.86 -20.48
C THR A 283 -0.97 16.34 -20.58
N LYS A 284 -0.04 15.59 -19.99
CA LYS A 284 -0.06 14.12 -19.95
C LYS A 284 -0.99 13.60 -18.85
N SER A 285 -1.10 14.31 -17.73
CA SER A 285 -2.00 13.95 -16.63
C SER A 285 -3.48 14.04 -17.04
N ALA A 286 -3.85 15.03 -17.87
CA ALA A 286 -5.21 15.17 -18.39
C ALA A 286 -5.66 14.04 -19.34
N GLN A 287 -4.72 13.35 -20.01
CA GLN A 287 -5.06 12.30 -21.00
C GLN A 287 -5.22 10.91 -20.38
N GLN A 288 -4.76 10.68 -19.15
CA GLN A 288 -4.85 9.36 -18.49
C GLN A 288 -6.14 9.17 -17.66
N GLY A 289 -6.99 10.20 -17.59
CA GLY A 289 -8.28 10.18 -16.88
C GLY A 289 -9.51 9.84 -17.73
N LEU A 290 -9.33 9.34 -18.97
CA LEU A 290 -10.41 8.92 -19.88
C LEU A 290 -10.45 7.40 -20.05
#